data_AF-A0A2Z6PTI1-F1
#
_entry.id   AF-A0A2Z6PTI1-F1
#
_cell.length_a   1.000
_cell.length_b   1.000
_cell.length_c   1.000
_cell.angle_alpha   90.00
_cell.angle_beta   90.00
_cell.angle_gamma   90.00
#
_symmetry.space_group_name_H-M   'P 1'
#
loop_
_entity.id
_entity.type
_entity.pdbx_description
1 polymer ?
#
loop_
_entity_poly.entity_id
_entity_poly.type
_entity_poly.pdbx_seq_one_letter_code
_entity_poly.pdbx_strand_id
1 'polypeptide(L)'
;MSESNTRTTQTKTWFFTPLAIILPVFVAAAVFYRLDPFKPVHLPVNEINRSPLASPLRNDHMRLGSEEVAKGQVLGPEDFVYDDVKGVVYTSCEDGWIKRVAVNESVVENWVNTGGRPLGLAFDRNGNLIVADAEKVTIFI
;
A
#
# COMPACT_ATOMS: atom_id res chain seq x y z
N MET A 1 41.53 66.07 -33.70
CA MET A 1 41.30 64.62 -33.90
C MET A 1 40.76 64.09 -32.58
N SER A 2 39.48 63.69 -32.53
CA SER A 2 38.79 63.25 -31.32
C SER A 2 38.59 61.74 -31.41
N GLU A 3 39.22 60.98 -30.52
CA GLU A 3 38.97 59.54 -30.38
C GLU A 3 37.84 59.32 -29.36
N SER A 4 36.71 58.79 -29.84
CA SER A 4 35.56 58.43 -29.00
C SER A 4 35.72 57.00 -28.47
N ASN A 5 36.02 56.88 -27.17
CA ASN A 5 35.97 55.59 -26.48
C ASN A 5 34.53 55.13 -26.31
N THR A 6 34.14 54.08 -27.05
CA THR A 6 32.87 53.38 -26.86
C THR A 6 33.05 52.33 -25.76
N ARG A 7 32.53 52.60 -24.56
CA ARG A 7 32.36 51.59 -23.50
C ARG A 7 31.15 50.72 -23.84
N THR A 8 31.41 49.49 -24.28
CA THR A 8 30.39 48.46 -24.49
C THR A 8 29.86 47.98 -23.14
N THR A 9 28.59 48.22 -22.87
CA THR A 9 27.89 47.73 -21.67
C THR A 9 27.67 46.22 -21.83
N GLN A 10 28.46 45.42 -21.12
CA GLN A 10 28.32 43.96 -21.08
C GLN A 10 27.05 43.61 -20.27
N THR A 11 25.92 43.42 -20.96
CA THR A 11 24.64 43.13 -20.33
C THR A 11 24.59 41.67 -19.86
N LYS A 12 24.73 41.54 -18.54
CA LYS A 12 24.28 40.52 -17.58
C LYS A 12 23.13 39.59 -18.05
N THR A 13 23.36 38.73 -19.04
CA THR A 13 22.41 37.72 -19.54
C THR A 13 22.54 36.35 -18.84
N TRP A 14 23.62 36.14 -18.07
CA TRP A 14 23.94 34.83 -17.47
C TRP A 14 23.10 34.47 -16.23
N PHE A 15 22.46 35.44 -15.57
CA PHE A 15 21.72 35.19 -14.31
C PHE A 15 20.25 34.79 -14.48
N PHE A 16 19.68 34.86 -15.70
CA PHE A 16 18.25 34.62 -15.94
C PHE A 16 17.92 33.23 -16.53
N THR A 17 18.92 32.45 -16.95
CA THR A 17 18.73 31.13 -17.54
C THR A 17 18.17 30.04 -16.61
N PRO A 18 18.49 29.96 -15.30
CA PRO A 18 17.87 28.93 -14.45
C PRO A 18 16.38 29.20 -14.19
N LEU A 19 15.98 30.48 -14.08
CA LEU A 19 14.59 30.86 -13.81
C LEU A 19 13.65 30.52 -14.98
N ALA A 20 14.16 30.63 -16.21
CA ALA A 20 13.42 30.30 -17.43
C ALA A 20 13.09 28.80 -17.56
N ILE A 21 13.83 27.93 -16.85
CA ILE A 21 13.59 26.48 -16.84
C ILE A 21 12.77 26.08 -15.59
N ILE A 22 13.07 26.66 -14.43
CA ILE A 22 12.40 26.33 -13.17
C ILE A 22 10.91 26.71 -13.22
N LEU A 23 10.58 27.88 -13.78
CA LEU A 23 9.20 28.36 -13.83
C LEU A 23 8.27 27.43 -14.62
N PRO A 24 8.56 27.02 -15.88
CA PRO A 24 7.70 26.11 -16.62
C PRO A 24 7.62 24.72 -15.99
N VAL A 25 8.68 24.22 -15.35
CA VAL A 25 8.63 22.94 -14.62
C VAL A 25 7.72 23.05 -13.40
N PHE A 26 7.79 24.15 -12.65
CA PHE A 26 6.91 24.39 -11.51
C PHE A 26 5.46 24.56 -11.94
N VAL A 27 5.20 25.28 -13.04
CA VAL A 27 3.87 25.43 -13.63
C VAL A 27 3.34 24.07 -14.11
N ALA A 28 4.15 23.29 -14.83
CA ALA A 28 3.77 21.94 -15.25
C ALA A 28 3.46 21.05 -14.05
N ALA A 29 4.31 21.04 -13.02
CA ALA A 29 4.06 20.30 -11.79
C ALA A 29 2.76 20.76 -11.10
N ALA A 30 2.52 22.06 -10.97
CA ALA A 30 1.28 22.59 -10.40
C ALA A 30 0.03 22.23 -11.22
N VAL A 31 0.15 22.11 -12.54
CA VAL A 31 -0.94 21.68 -13.43
C VAL A 31 -1.18 20.17 -13.35
N PHE A 32 -0.12 19.35 -13.34
CA PHE A 32 -0.21 17.89 -13.34
C PHE A 32 -0.42 17.28 -11.94
N TYR A 33 0.07 17.91 -10.87
CA TYR A 33 -0.13 17.50 -9.47
C TYR A 33 -1.31 18.24 -8.82
N ARG A 34 -2.33 18.63 -9.61
CA ARG A 34 -3.62 18.95 -9.01
C ARG A 34 -4.22 17.67 -8.47
N LEU A 35 -3.95 17.39 -7.20
CA LEU A 35 -4.70 16.41 -6.44
C LEU A 35 -6.14 16.93 -6.38
N ASP A 36 -7.01 16.39 -7.23
CA ASP A 36 -8.44 16.62 -7.06
C ASP A 36 -8.79 16.23 -5.62
N PRO A 37 -9.45 17.12 -4.85
CA PRO A 37 -9.84 16.78 -3.50
C PRO A 37 -10.66 15.50 -3.58
N PHE A 38 -10.25 14.46 -2.86
CA PHE A 38 -11.07 13.27 -2.72
C PHE A 38 -12.39 13.71 -2.09
N LYS A 39 -13.44 13.77 -2.90
CA LYS A 39 -14.81 14.07 -2.47
C LYS A 39 -15.54 12.74 -2.36
N PRO A 40 -15.54 12.09 -1.18
CA PRO A 40 -16.34 10.89 -1.01
C PRO A 40 -17.79 11.23 -1.36
N VAL A 41 -18.40 10.43 -2.23
CA VAL A 41 -19.82 10.58 -2.54
C VAL A 41 -20.59 10.30 -1.25
N HIS A 42 -21.41 11.25 -0.82
CA HIS A 42 -22.33 11.01 0.29
C HIS A 42 -23.28 9.88 -0.11
N LEU A 43 -23.43 8.88 0.77
CA LEU A 43 -24.41 7.83 0.57
C LEU A 43 -25.79 8.49 0.34
N PRO A 44 -26.44 8.30 -0.82
CA PRO A 44 -27.67 9.00 -1.14
C PRO A 44 -28.84 8.32 -0.40
N VAL A 45 -28.92 8.52 0.92
CA VAL A 45 -29.91 7.89 1.80
C VAL A 45 -31.35 8.11 1.33
N ASN A 46 -31.61 9.22 0.61
CA ASN A 46 -32.92 9.56 0.07
C ASN A 46 -33.25 8.82 -1.25
N GLU A 47 -32.26 8.30 -1.95
CA GLU A 47 -32.43 7.49 -3.18
C GLU A 47 -32.49 5.98 -2.87
N ILE A 48 -32.10 5.58 -1.66
CA ILE A 48 -32.24 4.21 -1.16
C ILE A 48 -33.70 3.99 -0.77
N ASN A 49 -34.56 3.76 -1.77
CA ASN A 49 -35.97 3.37 -1.58
C ASN A 49 -36.11 1.88 -1.20
N ARG A 50 -35.18 1.37 -0.40
CA ARG A 50 -35.19 -0.01 0.10
C ARG A 50 -35.46 0.08 1.59
N SER A 51 -36.51 -0.59 2.06
CA SER A 51 -36.68 -0.79 3.51
C SER A 51 -35.42 -1.49 4.04
N PRO A 52 -34.86 -1.06 5.19
CA PRO A 52 -33.73 -1.75 5.78
C PRO A 52 -34.07 -3.23 5.95
N LEU A 53 -33.30 -4.11 5.32
CA LEU A 53 -33.38 -5.53 5.62
C LEU A 53 -32.83 -5.68 7.04
N ALA A 54 -33.71 -5.99 7.99
CA ALA A 54 -33.30 -6.35 9.33
C ALA A 54 -32.58 -7.70 9.25
N SER A 55 -31.26 -7.66 9.14
CA SER A 55 -30.42 -8.84 9.31
C SER A 55 -30.19 -9.07 10.80
N PRO A 56 -30.23 -10.31 11.29
CA PRO A 56 -29.70 -10.63 12.61
C PRO A 56 -28.27 -10.11 12.75
N LEU A 57 -27.94 -9.52 13.91
CA LEU A 57 -26.57 -9.09 14.23
C LEU A 57 -25.58 -10.26 14.36
N ARG A 58 -26.11 -11.47 14.55
CA ARG A 58 -25.35 -12.71 14.73
C ARG A 58 -25.94 -13.79 13.83
N ASN A 59 -25.09 -14.41 13.02
CA ASN A 59 -25.43 -15.60 12.26
C ASN A 59 -24.71 -16.80 12.86
N ASP A 60 -25.42 -17.58 13.68
CA ASP A 60 -24.86 -18.76 14.37
C ASP A 60 -24.43 -19.85 13.40
N HIS A 61 -24.94 -19.82 12.17
CA HIS A 61 -24.61 -20.77 11.12
C HIS A 61 -23.33 -20.41 10.34
N MET A 62 -22.74 -19.22 10.54
CA MET A 62 -21.55 -18.79 9.81
C MET A 62 -20.34 -19.73 10.00
N ARG A 63 -20.31 -20.46 11.12
CA ARG A 63 -19.24 -21.42 11.46
C ARG A 63 -19.57 -22.87 11.08
N LEU A 64 -20.78 -23.15 10.59
CA LEU A 64 -21.15 -24.51 10.21
C LEU A 64 -20.30 -24.94 9.00
N GLY A 65 -19.52 -26.01 9.17
CA GLY A 65 -18.59 -26.50 8.16
C GLY A 65 -17.20 -25.83 8.17
N SER A 66 -16.90 -24.95 9.14
CA SER A 66 -15.56 -24.40 9.36
C SER A 66 -14.87 -25.06 10.56
N GLU A 67 -13.56 -25.26 10.46
CA GLU A 67 -12.69 -25.63 11.57
C GLU A 67 -11.87 -24.42 12.03
N GLU A 68 -11.57 -24.35 13.32
CA GLU A 68 -10.70 -23.32 13.87
C GLU A 68 -9.25 -23.76 13.78
N VAL A 69 -8.41 -22.97 13.12
CA VAL A 69 -6.99 -23.28 12.90
C VAL A 69 -6.13 -22.19 13.53
N ALA A 70 -4.97 -22.57 14.08
CA ALA A 70 -3.97 -21.66 14.65
C ALA A 70 -4.47 -20.75 15.79
N LYS A 71 -5.56 -21.14 16.47
CA LYS A 71 -6.17 -20.35 17.56
C LYS A 71 -5.13 -20.00 18.63
N GLY A 72 -4.99 -18.70 18.88
CA GLY A 72 -4.08 -18.18 19.91
C GLY A 72 -2.59 -18.33 19.58
N GLN A 73 -2.24 -18.80 18.39
CA GLN A 73 -0.86 -18.99 17.93
C GLN A 73 -0.45 -17.94 16.87
N VAL A 74 -1.43 -17.26 16.26
CA VAL A 74 -1.24 -16.12 15.36
C VAL A 74 -1.68 -14.84 16.08
N LEU A 75 -0.73 -13.92 16.33
CA LEU A 75 -1.02 -12.67 17.03
C LEU A 75 -1.37 -11.58 16.00
N GLY A 76 -2.62 -11.09 16.05
CA GLY A 76 -3.09 -10.03 15.15
C GLY A 76 -2.83 -10.35 13.67
N PRO A 77 -3.41 -11.43 13.10
CA PRO A 77 -3.23 -11.74 11.70
C PRO A 77 -3.89 -10.66 10.82
N GLU A 78 -3.17 -10.13 9.82
CA GLU A 78 -3.64 -9.06 8.95
C GLU A 78 -4.08 -9.57 7.56
N ASP A 79 -3.23 -10.40 6.93
CA ASP A 79 -3.48 -11.01 5.62
C ASP A 79 -3.03 -12.48 5.60
N PHE A 80 -3.50 -13.26 4.61
CA PHE A 80 -3.09 -14.64 4.42
C PHE A 80 -3.10 -15.08 2.94
N VAL A 81 -2.21 -16.00 2.59
CA VAL A 81 -2.19 -16.70 1.29
C VAL A 81 -2.06 -18.20 1.48
N TYR A 82 -2.70 -18.97 0.61
CA TYR A 82 -2.66 -20.43 0.64
C TYR A 82 -1.73 -20.96 -0.46
N ASP A 83 -0.80 -21.81 -0.08
CA ASP A 83 0.04 -22.60 -0.97
C ASP A 83 -0.54 -24.02 -1.04
N ASP A 84 -1.18 -24.33 -2.16
CA ASP A 84 -1.86 -25.61 -2.40
C ASP A 84 -0.87 -26.77 -2.60
N VAL A 85 0.30 -26.49 -3.17
CA VAL A 85 1.38 -27.47 -3.37
C VAL A 85 1.94 -27.93 -2.03
N LYS A 86 2.15 -27.01 -1.09
CA LYS A 86 2.66 -27.34 0.25
C LYS A 86 1.56 -27.67 1.27
N GLY A 87 0.31 -27.28 1.00
CA GLY A 87 -0.79 -27.41 1.95
C GLY A 87 -0.66 -26.48 3.16
N VAL A 88 -0.09 -25.29 2.96
CA VAL A 88 0.26 -24.35 4.05
C VAL A 88 -0.39 -23.00 3.81
N VAL A 89 -0.93 -22.40 4.87
CA VAL A 89 -1.33 -20.99 4.87
C VAL A 89 -0.18 -20.15 5.43
N TYR A 90 0.23 -19.14 4.68
CA TYR A 90 1.11 -18.08 5.16
C TYR A 90 0.23 -16.95 5.69
N THR A 91 0.52 -16.45 6.88
CA THR A 91 -0.21 -15.31 7.46
C THR A 91 0.76 -14.29 8.05
N SER A 92 0.46 -13.01 7.84
CA SER A 92 1.23 -11.91 8.41
C SER A 92 0.66 -11.53 9.77
N CYS A 93 1.53 -11.34 10.76
CA CYS A 93 1.13 -11.07 12.14
C CYS A 93 1.67 -9.72 12.63
N GLU A 94 0.98 -9.14 13.61
CA GLU A 94 1.34 -7.86 14.25
C GLU A 94 2.73 -7.90 14.91
N ASP A 95 3.20 -9.09 15.32
CA ASP A 95 4.54 -9.32 15.88
C ASP A 95 5.68 -9.32 14.83
N GLY A 96 5.37 -8.95 13.59
CA GLY A 96 6.33 -8.89 12.47
C GLY A 96 6.66 -10.25 11.86
N TRP A 97 6.06 -11.34 12.36
CA TRP A 97 6.25 -12.67 11.79
C TRP A 97 5.31 -12.94 10.62
N ILE A 98 5.86 -13.49 9.56
CA ILE A 98 5.13 -14.33 8.61
C ILE A 98 5.14 -15.74 9.18
N LYS A 99 3.96 -16.25 9.54
CA LYS A 99 3.79 -17.59 10.10
C LYS A 99 3.27 -18.54 9.05
N ARG A 100 3.76 -19.79 9.09
CA ARG A 100 3.28 -20.91 8.27
C ARG A 100 2.36 -21.78 9.11
N VAL A 101 1.18 -22.07 8.57
CA VAL A 101 0.14 -22.86 9.23
C VAL A 101 -0.17 -24.07 8.36
N ALA A 102 0.26 -25.26 8.79
CA ALA A 102 -0.04 -26.50 8.11
C ALA A 102 -1.52 -26.86 8.36
N VAL A 103 -2.34 -26.79 7.32
CA VAL A 103 -3.81 -26.88 7.45
C VAL A 103 -4.26 -28.25 7.99
N ASN A 104 -3.57 -29.33 7.60
CA ASN A 104 -3.93 -30.70 8.02
C ASN A 104 -3.38 -31.08 9.40
N GLU A 105 -2.35 -30.39 9.88
CA GLU A 105 -1.62 -30.78 11.10
C GLU A 105 -1.80 -29.75 12.23
N SER A 106 -2.44 -28.61 11.93
CA SER A 106 -2.58 -27.46 12.85
C SER A 106 -1.25 -26.98 13.45
N VAL A 107 -0.14 -27.23 12.76
CA VAL A 107 1.19 -26.80 13.17
C VAL A 107 1.42 -25.37 12.71
N VAL A 108 1.79 -24.50 13.64
CA VAL A 108 2.13 -23.10 13.39
C VAL A 108 3.62 -22.89 13.60
N GLU A 109 4.28 -22.33 12.59
CA GLU A 109 5.71 -22.06 12.58
C GLU A 109 5.96 -20.58 12.30
N ASN A 110 6.86 -19.98 13.09
CA ASN A 110 7.44 -18.66 12.79
C ASN A 110 8.46 -18.81 11.65
N TRP A 111 8.06 -18.45 10.42
CA TRP A 111 8.88 -18.73 9.24
C TRP A 111 9.88 -17.62 8.95
N VAL A 112 9.41 -16.38 8.77
CA VAL A 112 10.28 -15.22 8.50
C VAL A 112 9.78 -14.03 9.29
N ASN A 113 10.68 -13.28 9.95
CA ASN A 113 10.35 -12.02 10.60
C ASN A 113 10.81 -10.86 9.71
N THR A 114 9.91 -9.94 9.41
CA THR A 114 10.23 -8.74 8.61
C THR A 114 10.94 -7.65 9.44
N GLY A 115 10.81 -7.72 10.76
CA GLY A 115 11.23 -6.70 11.71
C GLY A 115 10.39 -5.42 11.62
N GLY A 116 9.18 -5.50 11.06
CA GLY A 116 8.21 -4.42 10.91
C GLY A 116 6.78 -4.91 11.14
N ARG A 117 5.81 -4.31 10.44
CA ARG A 117 4.38 -4.68 10.52
C ARG A 117 3.86 -5.10 9.14
N PRO A 118 3.92 -6.40 8.79
CA PRO A 118 3.46 -6.91 7.50
C PRO A 118 1.93 -6.89 7.40
N LEU A 119 1.41 -6.19 6.38
CA LEU A 119 -0.02 -5.96 6.18
C LEU A 119 -0.60 -6.66 4.95
N GLY A 120 0.24 -7.13 4.02
CA GLY A 120 -0.23 -7.76 2.80
C GLY A 120 0.72 -8.83 2.29
N LEU A 121 0.15 -9.90 1.76
CA LEU A 121 0.84 -11.07 1.21
C LEU A 121 0.29 -11.42 -0.17
N ALA A 122 1.18 -11.74 -1.10
CA ALA A 122 0.79 -12.25 -2.42
C ALA A 122 1.88 -13.16 -2.99
N PHE A 123 1.48 -14.22 -3.68
CA PHE A 123 2.41 -14.96 -4.53
C PHE A 123 2.62 -14.23 -5.86
N ASP A 124 3.87 -14.14 -6.30
CA ASP A 124 4.19 -13.74 -7.67
C ASP A 124 3.97 -14.90 -8.64
N ARG A 125 4.19 -14.66 -9.95
CA ARG A 125 4.02 -15.69 -10.99
C ARG A 125 5.04 -16.84 -10.88
N ASN A 126 6.13 -16.66 -10.15
CA ASN A 126 7.18 -17.65 -9.95
C ASN A 126 7.00 -18.40 -8.62
N GLY A 127 5.99 -18.06 -7.82
CA GLY A 127 5.74 -18.65 -6.51
C GLY A 127 6.55 -18.02 -5.36
N ASN A 128 7.18 -16.87 -5.58
CA ASN A 128 7.84 -16.11 -4.51
C ASN A 128 6.78 -15.38 -3.67
N LEU A 129 7.03 -15.25 -2.37
CA LEU A 129 6.11 -14.54 -1.48
C LEU A 129 6.49 -13.05 -1.44
N ILE A 130 5.62 -12.21 -1.98
CA ILE A 130 5.73 -10.75 -1.87
C ILE A 130 5.09 -10.33 -0.55
N VAL A 131 5.84 -9.55 0.25
CA VAL A 131 5.37 -9.02 1.53
C VAL A 131 5.34 -7.49 1.51
N ALA A 132 4.17 -6.93 1.77
CA ALA A 132 3.99 -5.50 1.99
C ALA A 132 4.06 -5.20 3.50
N ASP A 133 5.13 -4.54 3.93
CA ASP A 133 5.35 -4.15 5.32
C ASP A 133 5.13 -2.63 5.48
N ALA A 134 4.44 -2.24 6.55
CA ALA A 134 4.12 -0.84 6.81
C ALA A 134 5.29 -0.05 7.41
N GLU A 135 6.20 -0.73 8.10
CA GLU A 135 7.35 -0.13 8.79
C GLU A 135 8.65 -0.31 8.01
N LYS A 136 8.69 -1.27 7.08
CA LYS A 136 9.81 -1.57 6.18
C LYS A 136 9.39 -1.37 4.72
N VAL A 137 10.23 -0.71 3.92
CA VAL A 137 10.02 -0.64 2.47
C VAL A 137 10.34 -2.01 1.85
N THR A 138 9.29 -2.81 1.62
CA THR A 138 9.15 -4.07 0.84
C THR A 138 10.29 -5.10 0.91
N ILE A 139 9.95 -6.32 1.36
CA ILE A 139 10.85 -7.48 1.38
C ILE A 139 10.29 -8.53 0.40
N PHE A 140 11.13 -9.02 -0.51
CA PHE A 140 10.85 -10.21 -1.34
C PHE A 140 11.48 -11.42 -0.65
N ILE A 141 10.70 -12.49 -0.47
CA ILE A 141 11.16 -13.75 0.13
C ILE A 141 10.96 -14.89 -0.87
#